data_AF-A0AAE2ZRA2-F1
#
_entry.id   AF-A0AAE2ZRA2-F1
#
_cell.length_a   1.000
_cell.length_b   1.000
_cell.length_c   1.000
_cell.angle_alpha   90.00
_cell.angle_beta   90.00
_cell.angle_gamma   90.00
#
_symmetry.space_group_name_H-M   'P 1'
#
loop_
_entity.id
_entity.type
_entity.pdbx_description
1 polymer ?
#
loop_
_entity_poly.entity_id
_entity_poly.type
_entity_poly.pdbx_seq_one_letter_code
_entity_poly.pdbx_strand_id
1 'polypeptide(L)'
;MEFTWESLGETISSIGDENFYPNIAGYLRGCIDYDNIIVIVFHGTDVPLVLFREIHGPDVFRHVEDQYLPAAYLLDPIYQFHLDRGNPGLYRLLDVAPDHFRRSRYFKWYYGRIGIIDEITIVLPVSEFTTITISIGKDSSSNQMFGDRNEEKLRQHEPVIMALLKSHAKLTKSPSRKNINVLSITDNLIGSMQDRHGVKLSKRQAEVALFILRGHSSPSIGLHLGVSPQTVKVFRKQLYAKCDISSQAELFAMMMPLLERS
;
A
#
# COMPACT_ATOMS: atom_id res chain seq x y z
N MET A 1 -12.92 -2.68 -25.80
CA MET A 1 -12.30 -3.96 -26.20
C MET A 1 -13.27 -5.07 -25.82
N GLU A 2 -13.48 -6.00 -26.75
CA GLU A 2 -14.34 -7.17 -26.55
C GLU A 2 -13.64 -8.13 -25.58
N PHE A 3 -14.36 -8.64 -24.59
CA PHE A 3 -13.81 -9.61 -23.64
C PHE A 3 -13.51 -10.91 -24.39
N THR A 4 -12.23 -11.22 -24.61
CA THR A 4 -11.85 -12.45 -25.30
C THR A 4 -11.60 -13.55 -24.29
N TRP A 5 -12.41 -14.61 -24.34
CA TRP A 5 -12.20 -15.86 -23.60
C TRP A 5 -10.81 -16.46 -23.86
N GLU A 6 -10.16 -16.08 -24.96
CA GLU A 6 -8.77 -16.37 -25.29
C GLU A 6 -7.81 -15.88 -24.20
N SER A 7 -7.90 -14.62 -23.76
CA SER A 7 -7.03 -14.05 -22.71
C SER A 7 -7.18 -14.79 -21.37
N LEU A 8 -8.39 -15.26 -21.06
CA LEU A 8 -8.63 -16.12 -19.89
C LEU A 8 -7.96 -17.48 -20.06
N GLY A 9 -8.10 -18.10 -21.24
CA GLY A 9 -7.45 -19.38 -21.57
C GLY A 9 -5.93 -19.32 -21.48
N GLU A 10 -5.33 -18.24 -21.98
CA GLU A 10 -3.88 -17.97 -21.87
C GLU A 10 -3.45 -17.79 -20.41
N THR A 11 -4.23 -17.06 -19.61
CA THR A 11 -3.96 -16.88 -18.18
C THR A 11 -4.05 -18.19 -17.39
N ILE A 12 -5.03 -19.05 -17.74
CA ILE A 12 -5.15 -20.39 -17.15
C ILE A 12 -3.95 -21.26 -17.54
N SER A 13 -3.51 -21.17 -18.80
CA SER A 13 -2.42 -21.99 -19.32
C SER A 13 -1.06 -21.61 -18.72
N SER A 14 -0.90 -20.35 -18.29
CA SER A 14 0.32 -19.86 -17.65
C SER A 14 0.34 -19.96 -16.13
N ILE A 15 -0.66 -20.60 -15.50
CA ILE A 15 -0.66 -20.79 -14.05
C ILE A 15 0.57 -21.62 -13.64
N GLY A 16 1.38 -21.05 -12.76
CA GLY A 16 2.59 -21.69 -12.23
C GLY A 16 3.89 -21.33 -12.97
N ASP A 17 3.81 -20.56 -14.06
CA ASP A 17 4.99 -20.07 -14.78
C ASP A 17 5.14 -18.54 -14.75
N GLU A 18 6.21 -18.04 -15.36
CA GLU A 18 6.60 -16.62 -15.36
C GLU A 18 5.68 -15.72 -16.22
N ASN A 19 4.94 -16.29 -17.18
CA ASN A 19 4.03 -15.56 -18.05
C ASN A 19 2.65 -15.33 -17.41
N PHE A 20 2.43 -15.81 -16.19
CA PHE A 20 1.16 -15.59 -15.48
C PHE A 20 0.82 -14.11 -15.29
N TYR A 21 1.75 -13.30 -14.76
CA TYR A 21 1.47 -11.88 -14.48
C TYR A 21 1.22 -11.04 -15.75
N PRO A 22 2.00 -11.21 -16.84
CA PRO A 22 1.65 -10.63 -18.13
C PRO A 22 0.26 -11.05 -18.63
N ASN A 23 -0.08 -12.35 -18.57
CA ASN A 23 -1.36 -12.84 -19.09
C ASN A 23 -2.55 -12.36 -18.26
N ILE A 24 -2.46 -12.39 -16.92
CA ILE A 24 -3.54 -11.87 -16.07
C ILE A 24 -3.70 -10.35 -16.22
N ALA A 25 -2.63 -9.60 -16.50
CA ALA A 25 -2.75 -8.18 -16.86
C ALA A 25 -3.57 -8.01 -18.15
N GLY A 26 -3.27 -8.78 -19.20
CA GLY A 26 -4.06 -8.82 -20.43
C GLY A 26 -5.53 -9.17 -20.19
N TYR A 27 -5.81 -10.18 -19.36
CA TYR A 27 -7.16 -10.55 -18.96
C TYR A 27 -7.88 -9.43 -18.20
N LEU A 28 -7.22 -8.79 -17.24
CA LEU A 28 -7.78 -7.67 -16.48
C LEU A 28 -8.09 -6.47 -17.39
N ARG A 29 -7.28 -6.23 -18.42
CA ARG A 29 -7.54 -5.17 -19.41
C ARG A 29 -8.81 -5.42 -20.22
N GLY A 30 -9.17 -6.69 -20.43
CA GLY A 30 -10.46 -7.08 -21.00
C GLY A 30 -11.64 -6.85 -20.06
N CYS A 31 -11.41 -6.85 -18.74
CA CYS A 31 -12.43 -6.65 -17.71
C CYS A 31 -12.68 -5.16 -17.41
N ILE A 32 -11.60 -4.38 -17.34
CA ILE A 32 -11.62 -2.96 -16.99
C ILE A 32 -10.48 -2.22 -17.69
N ASP A 33 -10.78 -1.02 -18.18
CA ASP A 33 -9.76 -0.15 -18.75
C ASP A 33 -8.93 0.50 -17.63
N TYR A 34 -7.61 0.35 -17.67
CA TYR A 34 -6.65 0.91 -16.72
C TYR A 34 -5.38 1.39 -17.43
N ASP A 35 -4.66 2.32 -16.82
CA ASP A 35 -3.51 2.98 -17.45
C ASP A 35 -2.20 2.34 -17.00
N ASN A 36 -2.16 1.78 -15.78
CA ASN A 36 -0.99 1.13 -15.23
C ASN A 36 -1.38 -0.02 -14.30
N ILE A 37 -0.47 -0.99 -14.14
CA ILE A 37 -0.64 -2.16 -13.28
C ILE A 37 0.69 -2.49 -12.59
N ILE A 38 0.64 -2.86 -11.31
CA ILE A 38 1.79 -3.34 -10.55
C ILE A 38 1.37 -4.51 -9.64
N VAL A 39 2.25 -5.50 -9.55
CA VAL A 39 2.09 -6.67 -8.68
C VAL A 39 3.14 -6.61 -7.60
N ILE A 40 2.68 -6.53 -6.35
CA ILE A 40 3.53 -6.44 -5.16
C ILE A 40 3.18 -7.57 -4.20
N VAL A 41 4.21 -8.21 -3.67
CA VAL A 41 4.10 -9.15 -2.56
C VAL A 41 4.57 -8.49 -1.28
N PHE A 42 3.69 -8.42 -0.30
CA PHE A 42 4.01 -8.04 1.07
C PHE A 42 4.27 -9.30 1.89
N HIS A 43 5.36 -9.30 2.66
CA HIS A 43 5.70 -10.38 3.57
C HIS A 43 6.01 -9.85 4.98
N GLY A 44 5.02 -9.83 5.85
CA GLY A 44 5.13 -9.29 7.21
C GLY A 44 5.63 -7.85 7.18
N THR A 45 6.78 -7.62 7.80
CA THR A 45 7.44 -6.31 7.86
C THR A 45 8.66 -6.18 6.94
N ASP A 46 8.85 -7.13 6.02
CA ASP A 46 9.92 -7.05 5.03
C ASP A 46 9.63 -5.96 3.98
N VAL A 47 10.71 -5.50 3.34
CA VAL A 47 10.60 -4.68 2.12
C VAL A 47 9.78 -5.44 1.07
N PRO A 48 8.77 -4.82 0.45
CA PRO A 48 7.90 -5.49 -0.53
C PRO A 48 8.68 -5.96 -1.76
N LEU A 49 8.20 -7.04 -2.38
CA LEU A 49 8.76 -7.55 -3.62
C LEU A 49 7.85 -7.18 -4.80
N VAL A 50 8.39 -6.46 -5.78
CA VAL A 50 7.70 -6.18 -7.05
C VAL A 50 7.91 -7.37 -7.98
N LEU A 51 6.83 -8.03 -8.39
CA LEU A 51 6.88 -9.19 -9.30
C LEU A 51 6.64 -8.81 -10.76
N PHE A 52 5.82 -7.80 -11.01
CA PHE A 52 5.44 -7.38 -12.35
C PHE A 52 4.96 -5.92 -12.32
N ARG A 53 5.17 -5.20 -13.41
CA ARG A 53 4.56 -3.89 -13.65
C ARG A 53 4.48 -3.61 -15.14
N GLU A 54 3.44 -2.88 -15.53
CA GLU A 54 3.24 -2.42 -16.91
C GLU A 54 2.59 -1.03 -16.89
N ILE A 55 3.01 -0.18 -17.83
CA ILE A 55 2.59 1.23 -17.92
C ILE A 55 2.09 1.51 -19.34
N HIS A 56 0.97 2.22 -19.45
CA HIS A 56 0.45 2.82 -20.67
C HIS A 56 0.32 4.33 -20.48
N GLY A 57 1.39 5.05 -20.77
CA GLY A 57 1.42 6.50 -20.62
C GLY A 57 2.59 6.96 -19.74
N PRO A 58 2.39 7.96 -18.86
CA PRO A 58 3.48 8.50 -18.05
C PRO A 58 4.03 7.46 -17.08
N ASP A 59 5.33 7.54 -16.80
CA ASP A 59 5.96 6.63 -15.84
C ASP A 59 5.56 6.96 -14.40
N VAL A 60 4.48 6.32 -13.95
CA VAL A 60 3.98 6.40 -12.57
C VAL A 60 4.82 5.55 -11.59
N PHE A 61 5.66 4.65 -12.09
CA PHE A 61 6.50 3.76 -11.26
C PHE A 61 7.95 4.24 -11.12
N ARG A 62 8.31 5.38 -11.72
CA ARG A 62 9.65 6.01 -11.66
C ARG A 62 10.25 6.20 -10.26
N HIS A 63 9.41 6.17 -9.22
CA HIS A 63 9.82 6.36 -7.83
C HIS A 63 9.74 5.08 -6.97
N VAL A 64 9.52 3.93 -7.60
CA VAL A 64 9.37 2.66 -6.88
C VAL A 64 10.70 2.26 -6.22
N GLU A 65 11.79 2.30 -6.98
CA GLU A 65 13.11 1.85 -6.53
C GLU A 65 13.78 2.79 -5.53
N ASP A 66 13.70 4.11 -5.74
CA ASP A 66 14.41 5.12 -4.94
C ASP A 66 13.59 5.67 -3.77
N GLN A 67 12.27 5.50 -3.75
CA GLN A 67 11.40 6.08 -2.70
C GLN A 67 10.43 5.08 -2.10
N TYR A 68 9.73 4.29 -2.93
CA TYR A 68 8.71 3.36 -2.43
C TYR A 68 9.31 2.22 -1.63
N LEU A 69 10.17 1.42 -2.24
CA LEU A 69 10.79 0.25 -1.61
C LEU A 69 11.70 0.61 -0.42
N PRO A 70 12.42 1.75 -0.42
CA PRO A 70 13.18 2.16 0.76
C PRO A 70 12.31 2.50 1.98
N ALA A 71 11.14 3.13 1.80
CA ALA A 71 10.29 3.50 2.94
C ALA A 71 8.85 3.87 2.65
N ALA A 72 8.51 4.37 1.45
CA ALA A 72 7.17 4.93 1.23
C ALA A 72 6.06 3.88 1.43
N TYR A 73 6.35 2.59 1.22
CA TYR A 73 5.40 1.49 1.49
C TYR A 73 4.94 1.44 2.96
N LEU A 74 5.75 1.90 3.92
CA LEU A 74 5.40 1.91 5.35
C LEU A 74 4.20 2.82 5.68
N LEU A 75 3.93 3.77 4.78
CA LEU A 75 2.83 4.73 4.86
C LEU A 75 1.71 4.41 3.86
N ASP A 76 1.86 3.36 3.05
CA ASP A 76 0.86 2.91 2.09
C ASP A 76 -0.33 2.24 2.81
N PRO A 77 -1.58 2.63 2.50
CA PRO A 77 -2.78 1.97 2.99
C PRO A 77 -2.84 0.45 2.73
N ILE A 78 -2.41 0.00 1.56
CA ILE A 78 -2.44 -1.42 1.16
C ILE A 78 -1.46 -2.21 2.03
N TYR A 79 -0.32 -1.63 2.38
CA TYR A 79 0.62 -2.25 3.32
C TYR A 79 0.03 -2.37 4.73
N GLN A 80 -0.70 -1.36 5.21
CA GLN A 80 -1.42 -1.48 6.49
C GLN A 80 -2.53 -2.53 6.42
N PHE A 81 -3.29 -2.55 5.33
CA PHE A 81 -4.33 -3.54 5.11
C PHE A 81 -3.78 -4.98 5.09
N HIS A 82 -2.56 -5.16 4.56
CA HIS A 82 -1.81 -6.42 4.68
C HIS A 82 -1.50 -6.79 6.14
N LEU A 83 -0.93 -5.86 6.92
CA LEU A 83 -0.58 -6.10 8.33
C LEU A 83 -1.82 -6.42 9.19
N ASP A 84 -2.95 -5.79 8.87
CA ASP A 84 -4.25 -6.01 9.53
C ASP A 84 -4.96 -7.29 9.07
N ARG A 85 -4.34 -8.07 8.16
CA ARG A 85 -4.88 -9.31 7.59
C ARG A 85 -6.23 -9.09 6.88
N GLY A 86 -6.28 -8.05 6.06
CA GLY A 86 -7.43 -7.73 5.23
C GLY A 86 -7.95 -8.93 4.43
N ASN A 87 -9.27 -9.02 4.29
CA ASN A 87 -9.90 -10.12 3.58
C ASN A 87 -9.54 -10.12 2.08
N PRO A 88 -9.48 -11.29 1.43
CA PRO A 88 -9.29 -11.36 -0.01
C PRO A 88 -10.43 -10.63 -0.76
N GLY A 89 -10.11 -9.90 -1.83
CA GLY A 89 -11.10 -9.24 -2.68
C GLY A 89 -10.58 -8.04 -3.46
N LEU A 90 -11.52 -7.24 -3.99
CA LEU A 90 -11.26 -6.00 -4.73
C LEU A 90 -11.56 -4.77 -3.88
N TYR A 91 -10.57 -3.90 -3.71
CA TYR A 91 -10.68 -2.69 -2.88
C TYR A 91 -10.26 -1.45 -3.66
N ARG A 92 -11.01 -0.35 -3.53
CA ARG A 92 -10.48 0.96 -3.88
C ARG A 92 -9.41 1.34 -2.86
N LEU A 93 -8.39 2.08 -3.29
CA LEU A 93 -7.37 2.61 -2.37
C LEU A 93 -8.01 3.34 -1.18
N LEU A 94 -9.07 4.11 -1.41
CA LEU A 94 -9.75 4.85 -0.35
C LEU A 94 -10.60 3.99 0.59
N ASP A 95 -11.02 2.81 0.17
CA ASP A 95 -11.84 1.92 1.03
C ASP A 95 -11.00 1.42 2.21
N VAL A 96 -9.69 1.31 2.01
CA VAL A 96 -8.72 0.86 3.02
C VAL A 96 -7.86 2.00 3.57
N ALA A 97 -7.92 3.19 2.95
CA ALA A 97 -7.12 4.33 3.37
C ALA A 97 -7.67 5.02 4.62
N PRO A 98 -6.79 5.67 5.41
CA PRO A 98 -7.21 6.51 6.52
C PRO A 98 -8.11 7.67 6.09
N ASP A 99 -8.93 8.15 7.03
CA ASP A 99 -9.94 9.19 6.80
C ASP A 99 -9.39 10.53 6.30
N HIS A 100 -8.15 10.87 6.64
CA HIS A 100 -7.44 12.06 6.14
C HIS A 100 -6.32 11.73 5.15
N PHE A 101 -6.29 10.53 4.56
CA PHE A 101 -5.22 10.07 3.67
C PHE A 101 -4.89 11.06 2.54
N ARG A 102 -5.89 11.51 1.76
CA ARG A 102 -5.69 12.50 0.68
C ARG A 102 -5.13 13.85 1.14
N ARG A 103 -5.33 14.19 2.41
CA ARG A 103 -4.81 15.43 3.02
C ARG A 103 -3.41 15.24 3.60
N SER A 104 -2.98 13.99 3.78
CA SER A 104 -1.68 13.65 4.36
C SER A 104 -0.53 14.20 3.53
N ARG A 105 0.61 14.40 4.19
CA ARG A 105 1.84 14.80 3.50
C ARG A 105 2.38 13.68 2.63
N TYR A 106 2.25 12.43 3.08
CA TYR A 106 2.59 11.26 2.30
C TYR A 106 1.85 11.22 0.96
N PHE A 107 0.53 11.38 0.94
CA PHE A 107 -0.24 11.38 -0.31
C PHE A 107 0.26 12.45 -1.29
N LYS A 108 0.45 13.68 -0.82
CA LYS A 108 0.96 14.78 -1.67
C LYS A 108 2.38 14.54 -2.15
N TRP A 109 3.22 13.97 -1.28
CA TRP A 109 4.63 13.71 -1.57
C TRP A 109 4.82 12.47 -2.45
N TYR A 110 4.00 11.43 -2.37
CA TYR A 110 4.16 10.22 -3.20
C TYR A 110 3.14 10.20 -4.35
N TYR A 111 1.87 9.93 -4.05
CA TYR A 111 0.77 9.83 -5.04
C TYR A 111 0.64 11.09 -5.91
N GLY A 112 0.72 12.28 -5.31
CA GLY A 112 0.65 13.55 -6.03
C GLY A 112 1.79 13.80 -7.02
N ARG A 113 2.95 13.15 -6.84
CA ARG A 113 4.09 13.25 -7.76
C ARG A 113 4.08 12.19 -8.85
N ILE A 114 3.56 10.99 -8.58
CA ILE A 114 3.47 9.92 -9.58
C ILE A 114 2.25 10.09 -10.50
N GLY A 115 1.22 10.84 -10.07
CA GLY A 115 0.09 11.22 -10.94
C GLY A 115 -1.02 10.18 -11.01
N ILE A 116 -1.02 9.17 -10.13
CA ILE A 116 -2.14 8.24 -9.96
C ILE A 116 -3.33 9.01 -9.36
N ILE A 117 -4.48 8.95 -10.02
CA ILE A 117 -5.71 9.65 -9.62
C ILE A 117 -6.74 8.70 -8.99
N ASP A 118 -6.68 7.42 -9.33
CA ASP A 118 -7.58 6.37 -8.85
C ASP A 118 -6.90 5.00 -8.93
N GLU A 119 -7.25 4.10 -8.02
CA GLU A 119 -6.60 2.78 -7.89
C GLU A 119 -7.60 1.75 -7.35
N ILE A 120 -7.62 0.57 -7.98
CA ILE A 120 -8.28 -0.63 -7.48
C ILE A 120 -7.21 -1.70 -7.25
N THR A 121 -7.21 -2.30 -6.09
CA THR A 121 -6.26 -3.36 -5.71
C THR A 121 -6.98 -4.67 -5.49
N ILE A 122 -6.54 -5.70 -6.19
CA ILE A 122 -6.84 -7.10 -5.87
C ILE A 122 -5.93 -7.52 -4.72
N VAL A 123 -6.51 -7.97 -3.62
CA VAL A 123 -5.78 -8.41 -2.43
C VAL A 123 -5.99 -9.90 -2.24
N LEU A 124 -4.91 -10.68 -2.17
CA LEU A 124 -4.96 -12.12 -1.88
C LEU A 124 -3.96 -12.49 -0.76
N PRO A 125 -4.44 -12.68 0.48
CA PRO A 125 -3.65 -13.34 1.51
C PRO A 125 -3.38 -14.79 1.12
N VAL A 126 -2.10 -15.20 1.06
CA VAL A 126 -1.68 -16.56 0.68
C VAL A 126 -1.04 -17.33 1.84
N SER A 127 -0.69 -16.64 2.92
CA SER A 127 -0.24 -17.22 4.18
C SER A 127 -0.57 -16.27 5.35
N GLU A 128 -0.19 -16.65 6.57
CA GLU A 128 -0.33 -15.79 7.74
C GLU A 128 0.40 -14.43 7.61
N PHE A 129 1.50 -14.41 6.86
CA PHE A 129 2.38 -13.25 6.74
C PHE A 129 2.56 -12.79 5.30
N THR A 130 1.94 -13.44 4.31
CA THR A 130 2.14 -13.08 2.89
C THR A 130 0.82 -12.67 2.24
N THR A 131 0.85 -11.54 1.55
CA THR A 131 -0.25 -11.08 0.69
C THR A 131 0.30 -10.71 -0.69
N ILE A 132 -0.32 -11.26 -1.73
CA ILE A 132 -0.10 -10.85 -3.11
C ILE A 132 -1.13 -9.78 -3.43
N THR A 133 -0.67 -8.69 -4.03
CA THR A 133 -1.52 -7.58 -4.46
C THR A 133 -1.31 -7.31 -5.95
N ILE A 134 -2.40 -7.03 -6.66
CA ILE A 134 -2.38 -6.49 -8.01
C ILE A 134 -3.12 -5.17 -7.98
N SER A 135 -2.39 -4.08 -8.11
CA SER A 135 -2.94 -2.73 -8.17
C SER A 135 -3.04 -2.29 -9.62
N ILE A 136 -4.24 -1.90 -10.04
CA ILE A 136 -4.49 -1.24 -11.32
C ILE A 136 -4.84 0.23 -11.07
N GLY A 137 -4.23 1.12 -11.83
CA GLY A 137 -4.34 2.56 -11.65
C GLY A 137 -4.87 3.30 -12.87
N LYS A 138 -5.50 4.44 -12.58
CA LYS A 138 -5.78 5.52 -13.54
C LYS A 138 -4.84 6.69 -13.26
N ASP A 139 -4.37 7.33 -14.30
CA ASP A 139 -3.47 8.48 -14.22
C ASP A 139 -3.91 9.64 -15.13
N SER A 140 -3.06 10.67 -15.21
CA SER A 140 -3.33 11.89 -15.99
C SER A 140 -3.53 11.66 -17.49
N SER A 141 -3.14 10.52 -18.05
CA SER A 141 -3.28 10.22 -19.48
C SER A 141 -4.73 9.96 -19.87
N SER A 142 -5.45 9.14 -19.11
CA SER A 142 -6.89 8.95 -19.28
C SER A 142 -7.70 10.08 -18.63
N ASN A 143 -7.14 10.69 -17.57
CA ASN A 143 -7.75 11.77 -16.79
C ASN A 143 -9.18 11.43 -16.32
N GLN A 144 -9.44 10.15 -16.05
CA GLN A 144 -10.74 9.64 -15.61
C GLN A 144 -10.56 8.65 -14.47
N MET A 145 -11.39 8.81 -13.43
CA MET A 145 -11.54 7.80 -12.39
C MET A 145 -12.27 6.57 -12.94
N PHE A 146 -12.10 5.40 -12.31
CA PHE A 146 -12.89 4.24 -12.67
C PHE A 146 -14.38 4.51 -12.38
N GLY A 147 -15.23 4.44 -13.40
CA GLY A 147 -16.67 4.58 -13.23
C GLY A 147 -17.35 3.31 -12.71
N ASP A 148 -18.45 3.47 -11.98
CA ASP A 148 -19.19 2.38 -11.31
C ASP A 148 -19.51 1.19 -12.22
N ARG A 149 -19.91 1.46 -13.47
CA ARG A 149 -20.23 0.39 -14.44
C ARG A 149 -19.02 -0.46 -14.83
N ASN A 150 -17.84 0.15 -14.91
CA ASN A 150 -16.61 -0.56 -15.26
C ASN A 150 -16.08 -1.35 -14.05
N GLU A 151 -16.20 -0.78 -12.85
CA GLU A 151 -15.89 -1.49 -11.62
C GLU A 151 -16.82 -2.69 -11.40
N GLU A 152 -18.13 -2.54 -11.63
CA GLU A 152 -19.10 -3.64 -11.49
C GLU A 152 -18.76 -4.81 -12.44
N LYS A 153 -18.31 -4.51 -13.67
CA LYS A 153 -17.81 -5.55 -14.58
C LYS A 153 -16.61 -6.28 -14.00
N LEU A 154 -15.63 -5.56 -13.46
CA LEU A 154 -14.47 -6.18 -12.79
C LEU A 154 -14.92 -7.06 -11.62
N ARG A 155 -15.88 -6.61 -10.80
CA ARG A 155 -16.43 -7.37 -9.67
C ARG A 155 -17.12 -8.66 -10.08
N GLN A 156 -17.78 -8.70 -11.24
CA GLN A 156 -18.33 -9.96 -11.79
C GLN A 156 -17.24 -11.00 -12.10
N HIS A 157 -16.01 -10.57 -12.38
CA HIS A 157 -14.86 -11.44 -12.61
C HIS A 157 -14.06 -11.77 -11.34
N GLU A 158 -14.39 -11.17 -10.19
CA GLU A 158 -13.66 -11.38 -8.94
C GLU A 158 -13.48 -12.87 -8.59
N PRO A 159 -14.52 -13.75 -8.65
CA PRO A 159 -14.32 -15.17 -8.33
C PRO A 159 -13.29 -15.86 -9.23
N VAL A 160 -13.24 -15.48 -10.52
CA VAL A 160 -12.29 -16.04 -11.49
C VAL A 160 -10.88 -15.51 -11.22
N ILE A 161 -10.72 -14.19 -11.08
CA ILE A 161 -9.44 -13.53 -10.76
C ILE A 161 -8.84 -14.16 -9.49
N MET A 162 -9.65 -14.32 -8.45
CA MET A 162 -9.21 -14.89 -7.18
C MET A 162 -8.86 -16.37 -7.30
N ALA A 163 -9.57 -17.15 -8.12
CA ALA A 163 -9.24 -18.55 -8.37
C ALA A 163 -7.91 -18.70 -9.15
N LEU A 164 -7.68 -17.85 -10.15
CA LEU A 164 -6.44 -17.82 -10.92
C LEU A 164 -5.25 -17.49 -10.03
N LEU A 165 -5.34 -16.41 -9.25
CA LEU A 165 -4.27 -15.99 -8.34
C LEU A 165 -3.98 -17.03 -7.26
N LYS A 166 -5.03 -17.63 -6.67
CA LYS A 166 -4.86 -18.72 -5.69
C LYS A 166 -4.17 -19.93 -6.30
N SER A 167 -4.53 -20.29 -7.53
CA SER A 167 -3.93 -21.44 -8.22
C SER A 167 -2.47 -21.16 -8.56
N HIS A 168 -2.16 -19.96 -9.05
CA HIS A 168 -0.80 -19.54 -9.33
C HIS A 168 0.06 -19.53 -8.06
N ALA A 169 -0.41 -18.89 -6.99
CA ALA A 169 0.31 -18.80 -5.72
C ALA A 169 0.61 -20.17 -5.08
N LYS A 170 -0.28 -21.16 -5.26
CA LYS A 170 -0.05 -22.54 -4.79
C LYS A 170 1.11 -23.22 -5.50
N LEU A 171 1.28 -22.95 -6.80
CA LEU A 171 2.30 -23.59 -7.63
C LEU A 171 3.66 -22.89 -7.55
N THR A 172 3.67 -21.55 -7.43
CA THR A 172 4.92 -20.78 -7.45
C THR A 172 5.65 -20.70 -6.11
N LYS A 173 5.13 -21.32 -5.04
CA LYS A 173 5.68 -21.31 -3.67
C LYS A 173 6.26 -19.94 -3.29
N SER A 174 5.44 -19.10 -2.65
CA SER A 174 5.91 -17.83 -2.08
C SER A 174 7.22 -18.02 -1.32
N PRO A 175 8.21 -17.12 -1.47
CA PRO A 175 9.47 -17.20 -0.75
C PRO A 175 9.18 -17.30 0.75
N SER A 176 9.42 -18.49 1.31
CA SER A 176 9.26 -18.76 2.73
C SER A 176 10.48 -18.19 3.45
N ARG A 177 10.47 -16.89 3.75
CA ARG A 177 11.42 -16.31 4.70
C ARG A 177 10.92 -16.62 6.10
N LYS A 178 11.77 -17.28 6.90
CA LYS A 178 11.47 -17.67 8.30
C LYS A 178 11.84 -16.58 9.32
N ASN A 179 12.38 -15.45 8.86
CA ASN A 179 12.88 -14.41 9.75
C ASN A 179 11.86 -13.27 9.80
N ILE A 180 10.95 -13.35 10.78
CA ILE A 180 10.21 -12.17 11.21
C ILE A 180 11.24 -11.29 11.92
N ASN A 181 11.63 -10.18 11.29
CA ASN A 181 12.48 -9.21 11.98
C ASN A 181 11.64 -8.60 13.11
N VAL A 182 12.01 -8.90 14.36
CA VAL A 182 11.15 -8.71 15.55
C VAL A 182 11.05 -7.24 15.98
N LEU A 183 11.82 -6.33 15.37
CA LEU A 183 11.76 -4.91 15.68
C LEU A 183 10.57 -4.26 14.96
N SER A 184 9.62 -3.75 15.75
CA SER A 184 8.51 -2.95 15.24
C SER A 184 9.06 -1.67 14.60
N ILE A 185 8.43 -1.21 13.52
CA ILE A 185 8.64 0.12 12.92
C ILE A 185 8.63 1.23 13.99
N THR A 186 7.82 1.03 15.05
CA THR A 186 7.75 1.94 16.19
C THR A 186 9.07 2.01 16.97
N ASP A 187 9.69 0.86 17.23
CA ASP A 187 10.96 0.78 17.98
C ASP A 187 12.12 1.33 17.14
N ASN A 188 12.13 1.04 15.84
CA ASN A 188 13.10 1.61 14.90
C ASN A 188 13.00 3.14 14.81
N LEU A 189 11.77 3.68 14.78
CA LEU A 189 11.55 5.13 14.80
C LEU A 189 12.05 5.74 16.10
N ILE A 190 11.77 5.11 17.26
CA ILE A 190 12.25 5.59 18.57
C ILE A 190 13.79 5.64 18.60
N GLY A 191 14.46 4.57 18.18
CA GLY A 191 15.92 4.51 18.12
C GLY A 191 16.48 5.59 17.20
N SER A 192 15.96 5.69 15.98
CA SER A 192 16.41 6.67 14.98
C SER A 192 16.22 8.12 15.44
N MET A 193 15.12 8.42 16.13
CA MET A 193 14.84 9.75 16.71
C MET A 193 15.83 10.09 17.84
N GLN A 194 16.18 9.10 18.68
CA GLN A 194 17.19 9.29 19.72
C GLN A 194 18.58 9.51 19.11
N ASP A 195 18.95 8.71 18.12
CA ASP A 195 20.31 8.72 17.55
C ASP A 195 20.57 9.96 16.69
N ARG A 196 19.61 10.40 15.87
CA ARG A 196 19.81 11.52 14.94
C ARG A 196 19.39 12.87 15.48
N HIS A 197 18.41 12.90 16.37
CA HIS A 197 17.82 14.14 16.87
C HIS A 197 17.96 14.31 18.39
N GLY A 198 18.49 13.31 19.10
CA GLY A 198 18.56 13.35 20.57
C GLY A 198 17.19 13.31 21.25
N VAL A 199 16.13 12.98 20.50
CA VAL A 199 14.73 13.04 20.96
C VAL A 199 14.25 11.66 21.37
N LYS A 200 14.08 11.45 22.68
CA LYS A 200 13.56 10.18 23.23
C LYS A 200 12.05 10.07 23.12
N LEU A 201 11.48 9.48 22.07
CA LEU A 201 10.03 9.28 22.03
C LEU A 201 9.58 8.14 22.97
N SER A 202 8.40 8.29 23.57
CA SER A 202 7.70 7.15 24.17
C SER A 202 7.02 6.32 23.08
N LYS A 203 6.71 5.05 23.36
CA LYS A 203 6.00 4.16 22.43
C LYS A 203 4.70 4.79 21.89
N ARG A 204 3.87 5.34 22.77
CA ARG A 204 2.62 6.02 22.38
C ARG A 204 2.85 7.25 21.49
N GLN A 205 3.92 8.01 21.73
CA GLN A 205 4.25 9.17 20.88
C GLN A 205 4.69 8.73 19.48
N ALA A 206 5.49 7.67 19.38
CA ALA A 206 5.92 7.11 18.10
C ALA A 206 4.74 6.49 17.33
N GLU A 207 3.86 5.74 18.00
CA GLU A 207 2.61 5.23 17.41
C GLU A 207 1.75 6.38 16.84
N VAL A 208 1.48 7.41 17.64
CA VAL A 208 0.72 8.59 17.20
C VAL A 208 1.41 9.29 16.02
N ALA A 209 2.73 9.38 16.01
CA ALA A 209 3.47 9.96 14.90
C ALA A 209 3.25 9.18 13.60
N LEU A 210 3.40 7.85 13.62
CA LEU A 210 3.19 6.98 12.45
C LEU A 210 1.76 7.09 11.91
N PHE A 211 0.75 7.12 12.78
CA PHE A 211 -0.63 7.32 12.33
C PHE A 211 -0.85 8.70 11.69
N ILE A 212 -0.22 9.76 12.22
CA ILE A 212 -0.29 11.10 11.61
C ILE A 212 0.35 11.08 10.21
N LEU A 213 1.49 10.42 10.04
CA LEU A 213 2.19 10.30 8.76
C LEU A 213 1.35 9.55 7.71
N ARG A 214 0.64 8.49 8.13
CA ARG A 214 -0.32 7.72 7.32
C ARG A 214 -1.61 8.49 7.01
N GLY A 215 -1.88 9.59 7.71
CA GLY A 215 -3.04 10.43 7.45
C GLY A 215 -4.29 10.06 8.24
N HIS A 216 -4.17 9.55 9.47
CA HIS A 216 -5.33 9.37 10.36
C HIS A 216 -5.68 10.67 11.10
N SER A 217 -6.98 10.91 11.30
CA SER A 217 -7.48 11.94 12.22
C SER A 217 -7.33 11.54 13.68
N SER A 218 -7.44 12.52 14.61
CA SER A 218 -7.39 12.20 16.06
C SER A 218 -8.48 11.23 16.53
N PRO A 219 -9.73 11.31 16.04
CA PRO A 219 -10.72 10.25 16.28
C PRO A 219 -10.28 8.88 15.80
N SER A 220 -9.80 8.77 14.56
CA SER A 220 -9.33 7.50 13.99
C SER A 220 -8.18 6.90 14.81
N ILE A 221 -7.18 7.71 15.17
CA ILE A 221 -6.07 7.30 16.05
C ILE A 221 -6.59 6.80 17.40
N GLY A 222 -7.57 7.48 17.98
CA GLY A 222 -8.16 7.10 19.25
C GLY A 222 -8.78 5.70 19.21
N LEU A 223 -9.48 5.37 18.12
CA LEU A 223 -10.06 4.04 17.88
C LEU A 223 -8.96 2.98 17.79
N HIS A 224 -7.92 3.20 16.99
CA HIS A 224 -6.83 2.23 16.85
C HIS A 224 -6.02 2.01 18.14
N LEU A 225 -5.84 3.06 18.96
CA LEU A 225 -5.04 2.98 20.18
C LEU A 225 -5.84 2.64 21.44
N GLY A 226 -7.17 2.58 21.35
CA GLY A 226 -8.08 2.35 22.49
C GLY A 226 -8.12 3.52 23.48
N VAL A 227 -8.04 4.76 22.99
CA VAL A 227 -8.01 5.99 23.82
C VAL A 227 -8.93 7.08 23.27
N SER A 228 -9.26 8.08 24.10
CA SER A 228 -10.10 9.19 23.66
C SER A 228 -9.39 10.07 22.62
N PRO A 229 -10.13 10.74 21.69
CA PRO A 229 -9.54 11.70 20.76
C PRO A 229 -8.83 12.86 21.48
N GLN A 230 -9.27 13.22 22.69
CA GLN A 230 -8.63 14.25 23.51
C GLN A 230 -7.26 13.78 24.02
N THR A 231 -7.14 12.51 24.42
CA THR A 231 -5.87 11.89 24.80
C THR A 231 -4.88 11.89 23.62
N VAL A 232 -5.35 11.61 22.40
CA VAL A 232 -4.52 11.71 21.18
C VAL A 232 -4.01 13.13 20.97
N LYS A 233 -4.85 14.16 21.17
CA LYS A 233 -4.42 15.57 21.07
C LYS A 233 -3.33 15.90 22.08
N VAL A 234 -3.40 15.35 23.29
CA VAL A 234 -2.34 15.50 24.31
C VAL A 234 -1.04 14.85 23.84
N PHE A 235 -1.07 13.60 23.36
CA PHE A 235 0.12 12.94 22.82
C PHE A 235 0.72 13.70 21.64
N ARG A 236 -0.12 14.21 20.73
CA ARG A 236 0.33 15.03 19.60
C ARG A 236 0.99 16.33 20.04
N LYS A 237 0.40 17.04 21.02
CA LYS A 237 1.01 18.27 21.58
C LYS A 237 2.36 17.98 22.23
N GLN A 238 2.46 16.90 23.00
CA GLN A 238 3.70 16.48 23.64
C GLN A 238 4.76 16.06 22.62
N LEU A 239 4.37 15.29 21.59
CA LEU A 239 5.23 14.91 20.48
C LEU A 239 5.80 16.17 19.81
N TYR A 240 4.94 17.14 19.47
CA TYR A 240 5.36 18.35 18.76
C TYR A 240 6.30 19.20 19.60
N ALA A 241 5.99 19.40 20.88
CA ALA A 241 6.87 20.11 21.81
C ALA A 241 8.23 19.41 21.98
N LYS A 242 8.24 18.07 22.00
CA LYS A 242 9.48 17.28 22.18
C LYS A 242 10.37 17.27 20.94
N CYS A 243 9.76 17.35 19.76
CA CYS A 243 10.45 17.46 18.49
C CYS A 243 10.77 18.91 18.10
N ASP A 244 10.34 19.90 18.88
CA ASP A 244 10.42 21.34 18.55
C ASP A 244 9.83 21.67 17.16
N ILE A 245 8.61 21.17 16.91
CA ILE A 245 7.87 21.38 15.65
C ILE A 245 6.47 21.95 15.92
N SER A 246 5.90 22.60 14.91
CA SER A 246 4.58 23.24 14.98
C SER A 246 3.55 22.62 14.04
N SER A 247 3.97 21.79 13.08
CA SER A 247 3.11 21.33 11.99
C SER A 247 3.30 19.85 11.61
N GLN A 248 2.28 19.27 10.94
CA GLN A 248 2.40 17.95 10.33
C GLN A 248 3.45 17.91 9.20
N ALA A 249 3.71 19.06 8.56
CA ALA A 249 4.70 19.17 7.50
C ALA A 249 6.12 18.97 8.06
N GLU A 250 6.43 19.63 9.17
CA GLU A 250 7.70 19.47 9.87
C GLU A 250 7.85 18.05 10.44
N LEU A 251 6.77 17.46 10.99
CA LEU A 251 6.80 16.06 11.43
C LEU A 251 7.19 15.12 10.28
N PHE A 252 6.55 15.30 9.12
CA PHE A 252 6.83 14.50 7.92
C PHE A 252 8.27 14.69 7.44
N ALA A 253 8.73 15.93 7.32
CA ALA A 253 10.09 16.25 6.89
C ALA A 253 11.16 15.69 7.85
N MET A 254 10.88 15.66 9.15
CA MET A 254 11.77 15.11 10.16
C MET A 254 11.81 13.57 10.12
N MET A 255 10.66 12.91 10.01
CA MET A 255 10.56 11.46 10.21
C MET A 255 10.70 10.62 8.94
N MET A 256 10.30 11.13 7.76
CA MET A 256 10.41 10.37 6.51
C MET A 256 11.85 9.88 6.23
N PRO A 257 12.91 10.69 6.40
CA PRO A 257 14.29 10.25 6.19
C PRO A 257 14.82 9.24 7.24
N LEU A 258 14.09 9.06 8.34
CA LEU A 258 14.40 8.05 9.35
C LEU A 258 13.86 6.67 8.94
N LEU A 259 12.73 6.66 8.23
CA LEU A 259 12.11 5.44 7.72
C LEU A 259 12.88 4.85 6.52
N GLU A 260 13.52 5.68 5.71
CA GLU A 260 14.33 5.26 4.54
C GLU A 260 15.59 4.46 4.88
N ARG A 261 15.99 4.46 6.15
CA ARG A 261 17.28 3.91 6.60
C ARG A 261 17.15 2.99 7.82
N SER A 262 15.93 2.53 8.11
CA SER A 262 15.62 1.63 9.23
C SER A 262 15.65 0.16 8.84
#